data_AF-U1NBR7-F1
#
_entry.id   AF-U1NBR7-F1
#
_cell.length_a   1.000
_cell.length_b   1.000
_cell.length_c   1.000
_cell.angle_alpha   90.00
_cell.angle_beta   90.00
_cell.angle_gamma   90.00
#
_symmetry.space_group_name_H-M   'P 1'
#
loop_
_entity.id
_entity.type
_entity.pdbx_description
1 polymer ?
#
loop_
_entity_poly.entity_id
_entity_poly.type
_entity_poly.pdbx_seq_one_letter_code
_entity_poly.pdbx_strand_id
1 'polypeptide(L)' 'MKSQTHVTFVLDSSGSPSKIDDDTQGGFNTFLMEKREESEVAVTLHDFDSTVELVYRGPDIVAAETLDTDNYRTGD' A
#
# COMPACT_ATOMS: atom_id res chain seq x y z
N MET A 1 14.27 18.72 -14.60
CA MET A 1 13.85 17.98 -13.39
C MET A 1 13.47 16.59 -13.85
N LYS A 2 14.01 15.54 -13.21
CA LYS A 2 13.49 14.19 -13.43
C LYS A 2 12.07 14.11 -12.85
N SER A 3 11.15 13.54 -13.62
CA SER A 3 9.77 13.31 -13.19
C SER A 3 9.76 12.11 -12.25
N GLN A 4 9.69 12.34 -10.93
CA GLN A 4 9.44 11.25 -9.99
C GLN A 4 7.93 11.11 -9.80
N THR A 5 7.41 9.94 -10.12
CA THR A 5 6.00 9.61 -9.89
C THR A 5 5.85 9.19 -8.44
N HIS A 6 4.93 9.80 -7.71
CA HIS A 6 4.59 9.38 -6.35
C HIS A 6 3.14 8.90 -6.34
N VAL A 7 2.93 7.66 -5.90
CA VAL A 7 1.60 7.06 -5.77
C VAL A 7 1.29 6.88 -4.31
N THR A 8 0.19 7.48 -3.85
CA THR A 8 -0.29 7.36 -2.47
C THR A 8 -1.60 6.58 -2.47
N PHE A 9 -1.61 5.46 -1.76
CA PHE A 9 -2.80 4.68 -1.43
C PHE A 9 -3.37 5.20 -0.10
N VAL A 10 -4.69 5.38 -0.06
CA VAL A 10 -5.42 5.73 1.15
C VAL A 10 -6.60 4.78 1.22
N LEU A 11 -6.59 3.90 2.23
CA LEU A 11 -7.50 2.77 2.35
C LEU A 11 -8.44 2.99 3.53
N ASP A 12 -9.74 2.78 3.30
CA ASP A 12 -10.78 2.90 4.31
C ASP A 12 -11.02 1.54 4.97
N SER A 13 -10.59 1.38 6.21
CA SER A 13 -10.80 0.19 7.04
C SER A 13 -11.95 0.33 8.04
N SER A 14 -12.79 1.36 7.92
CA SER A 14 -13.96 1.54 8.80
C SER A 14 -15.04 0.45 8.64
N GLY A 15 -14.97 -0.33 7.56
CA GLY A 15 -15.81 -1.50 7.30
C GLY A 15 -15.32 -2.78 7.98
N SER A 16 -16.13 -3.86 7.97
CA SER A 16 -15.73 -5.12 8.62
C SER A 16 -14.45 -5.72 7.99
N PRO A 17 -13.40 -6.03 8.80
CA PRO A 17 -12.07 -6.45 8.32
C PRO A 17 -12.07 -7.64 7.37
N SER A 18 -12.93 -8.61 7.66
CA SER A 18 -12.97 -9.93 7.01
C SER A 18 -13.34 -9.93 5.51
N LYS A 19 -13.67 -8.78 4.91
CA LYS A 19 -14.02 -8.68 3.49
C LYS A 19 -13.09 -7.80 2.67
N ILE A 20 -12.23 -7.00 3.29
CA ILE A 20 -11.44 -5.98 2.60
C ILE A 20 -9.95 -6.30 2.60
N ASP A 21 -9.45 -7.09 3.56
CA ASP A 21 -8.04 -7.44 3.67
C ASP A 21 -7.50 -8.14 2.42
N ASP A 22 -8.13 -9.25 2.00
CA ASP A 22 -7.67 -10.04 0.85
C ASP A 22 -7.68 -9.23 -0.45
N ASP A 23 -8.74 -8.46 -0.69
CA ASP A 23 -8.89 -7.61 -1.89
C ASP A 23 -7.84 -6.48 -1.89
N THR A 24 -7.55 -5.92 -0.72
CA THR A 24 -6.56 -4.84 -0.56
C THR A 24 -5.13 -5.35 -0.75
N GLN A 25 -4.78 -6.45 -0.09
CA GLN A 25 -3.48 -7.10 -0.26
C GLN A 25 -3.26 -7.48 -1.72
N GLY A 26 -4.27 -8.09 -2.35
CA GLY A 26 -4.22 -8.46 -3.77
C GLY A 26 -4.01 -7.25 -4.69
N GLY A 27 -4.79 -6.18 -4.50
CA GLY A 27 -4.70 -4.96 -5.32
C GLY A 27 -3.36 -4.25 -5.17
N PHE A 28 -2.89 -4.05 -3.94
CA PHE A 28 -1.61 -3.39 -3.67
C PHE A 28 -0.43 -4.21 -4.20
N ASN A 29 -0.39 -5.52 -3.93
CA ASN A 29 0.69 -6.40 -4.37
C ASN A 29 0.76 -6.50 -5.90
N THR A 30 -0.40 -6.55 -6.58
CA THR A 30 -0.47 -6.54 -8.05
C THR A 30 0.12 -5.23 -8.59
N PHE A 31 -0.27 -4.09 -8.01
CA PHE A 31 0.27 -2.79 -8.40
C PHE A 31 1.80 -2.74 -8.23
N LEU A 32 2.34 -3.20 -7.11
CA LEU A 32 3.79 -3.24 -6.89
C LEU A 32 4.48 -4.10 -7.94
N MET A 33 3.94 -5.27 -8.28
CA MET A 33 4.50 -6.15 -9.29
C MET A 33 4.50 -5.52 -10.68
N GLU A 34 3.40 -4.91 -11.10
CA GLU A 34 3.28 -4.24 -12.41
C GLU A 34 4.24 -3.06 -12.56
N LYS A 35 4.51 -2.35 -11.45
CA LYS A 35 5.28 -1.11 -11.44
C LYS A 35 6.74 -1.29 -11.02
N ARG A 36 7.15 -2.48 -10.57
CA ARG A 36 8.54 -2.79 -10.17
C ARG A 36 9.57 -2.62 -11.29
N GLU A 37 9.16 -2.71 -12.54
CA GLU A 37 10.05 -2.48 -13.70
C GLU A 37 10.25 -0.98 -13.99
N GLU A 38 9.43 -0.10 -13.41
CA GLU A 38 9.55 1.35 -13.53
C GLU A 38 10.46 1.90 -12.42
N SER A 39 11.73 2.17 -12.74
CA SER A 39 12.59 2.96 -11.85
C SER A 39 12.04 4.39 -11.74
N GLU A 40 12.05 4.99 -10.53
CA GLU A 40 11.60 6.38 -10.23
C GLU A 40 10.12 6.53 -9.79
N VAL A 41 9.46 5.42 -9.39
CA VAL A 41 8.15 5.45 -8.71
C VAL A 41 8.34 5.26 -7.21
N ALA A 42 7.81 6.20 -6.41
CA ALA A 42 7.73 6.10 -4.96
C ALA A 42 6.29 5.77 -4.53
N VAL A 43 6.14 4.96 -3.49
CA VAL A 43 4.84 4.46 -3.02
C VAL A 43 4.67 4.71 -1.52
N THR A 44 3.49 5.21 -1.15
CA THR A 44 3.06 5.35 0.24
C THR A 44 1.67 4.74 0.38
N LEU A 45 1.39 4.06 1.49
CA LEU A 45 0.05 3.56 1.81
C LEU A 45 -0.34 3.97 3.23
N HIS A 46 -1.51 4.58 3.32
CA HIS A 46 -2.19 4.94 4.55
C HIS A 46 -3.42 4.07 4.72
N ASP A 47 -3.60 3.55 5.93
CA ASP A 47 -4.86 2.95 6.36
C ASP A 47 -5.58 3.95 7.27
N PHE A 48 -6.88 4.11 7.09
CA PHE A 48 -7.69 5.00 7.90
C PHE A 48 -9.03 4.38 8.30
N ASP A 49 -9.37 4.56 9.57
CA ASP A 49 -10.67 4.21 10.14
C ASP A 49 -11.27 5.46 10.84
N SER A 50 -11.06 5.61 12.14
CA SER A 50 -11.24 6.76 13.01
C SER A 50 -9.89 7.46 13.30
N THR A 51 -8.77 6.80 13.01
CA THR A 51 -7.41 7.36 13.04
C THR A 51 -6.69 7.08 11.72
N VAL A 52 -5.57 7.78 11.46
CA VAL A 52 -4.76 7.56 10.25
C VAL A 52 -3.45 6.88 10.65
N GLU A 53 -3.21 5.69 10.11
CA GLU A 53 -1.99 4.94 10.30
C GLU A 53 -1.15 4.93 9.01
N LEU A 54 0.17 5.12 9.17
CA LEU A 54 1.12 4.91 8.07
C LEU A 54 1.56 3.46 8.09
N VAL A 55 0.96 2.65 7.22
CA VAL A 55 1.27 1.23 7.10
C VAL A 55 2.54 1.01 6.29
N TYR A 56 2.74 1.78 5.21
CA TYR A 56 3.88 1.58 4.34
C TYR A 56 4.44 2.91 3.79
N ARG A 57 5.77 3.03 3.82
CA ARG A 57 6.50 4.14 3.20
C ARG A 57 7.83 3.67 2.61
N GLY A 58 7.94 3.71 1.28
CA GLY A 58 9.15 3.35 0.56
C GLY A 58 9.67 4.48 -0.33
N PRO A 59 11.00 4.72 -0.39
CA PRO A 59 11.56 5.69 -1.31
C PRO A 59 11.62 5.19 -2.77
N ASP A 60 11.59 3.87 -2.99
CA ASP A 60 11.70 3.22 -4.30
C ASP A 60 10.83 1.94 -4.32
N ILE A 61 9.99 1.81 -5.34
CA ILE A 61 9.11 0.66 -5.56
C ILE A 61 9.88 -0.65 -5.81
N VAL A 62 11.12 -0.58 -6.31
CA VAL A 62 11.98 -1.75 -6.53
C VAL A 62 12.28 -2.46 -5.21
N ALA A 63 12.42 -1.71 -4.13
CA ALA A 63 12.68 -2.22 -2.79
C ALA A 63 11.39 -2.42 -1.97
N ALA A 64 10.21 -2.26 -2.58
CA ALA A 64 8.95 -2.37 -1.85
C ALA A 64 8.62 -3.80 -1.45
N GLU A 65 8.28 -3.97 -0.17
CA GLU A 65 7.75 -5.21 0.40
C GLU A 65 6.26 -5.34 0.09
N THR A 66 5.82 -6.57 -0.12
CA THR A 66 4.40 -6.90 -0.30
C THR A 66 3.68 -6.91 1.04
N LEU A 67 2.38 -6.64 1.03
CA LEU A 67 1.55 -6.82 2.21
C LEU A 67 1.20 -8.31 2.40
N ASP A 68 1.20 -8.74 3.65
CA ASP A 68 0.77 -10.04 4.11
C ASP A 68 0.09 -9.94 5.49
N THR A 69 -0.32 -11.07 6.05
CA THR A 69 -1.03 -11.13 7.34
C THR A 69 -0.17 -10.78 8.56
N ASP A 70 1.15 -10.68 8.40
CA ASP A 70 2.07 -10.34 9.48
C ASP A 70 2.33 -8.83 9.51
N ASN A 71 2.32 -8.16 8.37
CA ASN A 71 2.61 -6.73 8.24
C ASN A 71 1.39 -5.84 7.91
N TYR A 72 0.21 -6.43 7.66
CA TYR A 72 -1.02 -5.67 7.38
C TYR A 72 -2.29 -6.40 7.84
N ARG A 73 -3.09 -5.71 8.66
CA ARG A 73 -4.46 -6.08 9.07
C ARG A 73 -5.29 -4.81 9.24
N THR A 74 -6.54 -4.83 8.77
CA THR A 74 -7.46 -3.71 8.99
C THR A 74 -8.14 -3.80 10.37
N GLY A 75 -8.21 -2.67 11.08
CA GLY A 75 -9.07 -2.50 12.26
C GLY A 75 -8.57 -3.07 13.60
N ASP A 76 -7.25 -3.11 13.84
CA ASP A 76 -6.68 -3.38 15.17
C ASP A 76 -6.84 -2.20 16.16
#